data_AF-A0A434LRM3-F1
#
_entry.id   AF-A0A434LRM3-F1
#
_cell.length_a   1.000
_cell.length_b   1.000
_cell.length_c   1.000
_cell.angle_alpha   90.00
_cell.angle_beta   90.00
_cell.angle_gamma   90.00
#
_symmetry.space_group_name_H-M   'P 1'
#
loop_
_entity.id
_entity.type
_entity.pdbx_description
1 polymer ?
#
loop_
_entity_poly.entity_id
_entity_poly.type
_entity_poly.pdbx_seq_one_letter_code
_entity_poly.pdbx_strand_id
1 'polypeptide(L)'
;GGATTLPVSLDIKQIDLPEIALGQALAGSGIAELAARGSFKADAAPLALETSLNITRRDGRQGKVDVNIHFAPADNKLDLDLKASEPAGGIIANLLKLPDAPSVNIVVTGTGPVANWSGIGTFVLDGQIVTQLTGRHQLTDKGNYVEAKGDGDFQRFLPDNLKSLFAGKTSFDLAGTAIVTGGVEVERASIDSDAVHGTAAGIIDPNGASDLSVELAAKGPPIVLSLGAAAQPVTVAITGATARAFGGGKAPIIDIGASLVSVVAGGTRVDDLVAEIHSDGFDIQDRSGPVT
;
A
#
# COMPACT_ATOMS: atom_id res chain seq x y z
N GLY A 1 18.59 -13.24 9.83
CA GLY A 1 19.07 -12.22 8.88
C GLY A 1 19.91 -12.90 7.82
N GLY A 2 19.40 -13.03 6.60
CA GLY A 2 20.21 -13.42 5.46
C GLY A 2 20.91 -12.17 4.94
N ALA A 3 22.24 -12.13 4.99
CA ALA A 3 22.99 -11.07 4.33
C ALA A 3 22.76 -11.23 2.82
N THR A 4 22.03 -10.30 2.21
CA THR A 4 21.97 -10.17 0.77
C THR A 4 23.33 -9.67 0.29
N THR A 5 24.29 -10.58 0.15
CA THR A 5 25.56 -10.25 -0.47
C THR A 5 25.37 -10.24 -1.98
N LEU A 6 25.88 -9.21 -2.64
CA LEU A 6 26.00 -9.27 -4.09
C LEU A 6 27.14 -10.25 -4.42
N PRO A 7 26.96 -11.18 -5.36
CA PRO A 7 28.01 -12.12 -5.72
C PRO A 7 29.18 -11.43 -6.44
N VAL A 8 28.95 -10.27 -7.05
CA VAL A 8 29.96 -9.45 -7.77
C VAL A 8 29.62 -7.96 -7.66
N SER A 9 30.64 -7.11 -7.72
CA SER A 9 30.44 -5.67 -7.93
C SER A 9 30.12 -5.38 -9.41
N LEU A 10 29.26 -4.40 -9.66
CA LEU A 10 28.86 -3.96 -10.99
C LEU A 10 28.98 -2.43 -11.08
N ASP A 11 29.59 -1.93 -12.15
CA ASP A 11 29.77 -0.50 -12.38
C ASP A 11 29.36 -0.15 -13.82
N ILE A 12 28.10 0.25 -13.97
CA ILE A 12 27.54 0.76 -15.21
C ILE A 12 27.71 2.27 -15.21
N LYS A 13 28.80 2.74 -15.83
CA LYS A 13 29.11 4.17 -15.96
C LYS A 13 28.06 4.95 -16.73
N GLN A 14 27.45 4.34 -17.73
CA GLN A 14 26.46 4.98 -18.57
C GLN A 14 25.42 3.97 -19.05
N ILE A 15 24.16 4.32 -18.84
CA ILE A 15 22.99 3.77 -19.50
C ILE A 15 22.54 4.84 -20.49
N ASP A 16 22.42 4.47 -21.77
CA ASP A 16 21.82 5.33 -22.80
C ASP A 16 20.86 4.47 -23.62
N LEU A 17 19.59 4.54 -23.27
CA LEU A 17 18.48 3.87 -23.94
C LEU A 17 17.72 4.94 -24.70
N PRO A 18 18.10 5.25 -25.95
CA PRO A 18 17.53 6.37 -26.69
C PRO A 18 16.09 6.12 -27.10
N GLU A 19 15.66 4.87 -27.23
CA GLU A 19 14.34 4.50 -27.74
C GLU A 19 13.73 3.38 -26.89
N ILE A 20 12.70 3.75 -26.13
CA ILE A 20 11.89 2.84 -25.33
C ILE A 20 10.44 3.05 -25.78
N ALA A 21 9.81 1.99 -26.28
CA ALA A 21 8.41 2.01 -26.66
C ALA A 21 7.56 1.38 -25.55
N LEU A 22 6.65 2.15 -24.96
CA LEU A 22 5.65 1.63 -24.03
C LEU A 22 4.35 1.38 -24.78
N GLY A 23 3.89 0.13 -24.77
CA GLY A 23 2.65 -0.27 -25.41
C GLY A 23 1.40 0.32 -24.74
N GLN A 24 0.27 0.16 -25.42
CA GLN A 24 -1.03 0.73 -25.03
C GLN A 24 -1.46 0.37 -23.60
N ALA A 25 -1.13 -0.83 -23.12
CA ALA A 25 -1.45 -1.26 -21.75
C ALA A 25 -0.87 -0.33 -20.67
N LEU A 26 0.22 0.37 -20.97
CA LEU A 26 0.88 1.32 -20.07
C LEU A 26 0.63 2.77 -20.50
N ALA A 27 0.65 3.06 -21.80
CA ALA A 27 0.51 4.41 -22.34
C ALA A 27 -0.94 4.91 -22.45
N GLY A 28 -1.94 4.07 -22.18
CA GLY A 28 -3.37 4.39 -22.27
C GLY A 28 -3.88 4.35 -23.71
N SER A 29 -3.44 5.30 -24.55
CA SER A 29 -3.82 5.39 -25.96
C SER A 29 -2.58 5.42 -26.88
N GLY A 30 -2.28 4.29 -27.51
CA GLY A 30 -1.18 4.15 -28.47
C GLY A 30 0.15 3.73 -27.84
N ILE A 31 1.25 4.12 -28.48
CA ILE A 31 2.62 3.86 -28.01
C ILE A 31 3.18 5.18 -27.46
N ALA A 32 3.75 5.14 -26.26
CA ALA A 32 4.55 6.26 -25.75
C ALA A 32 6.03 5.97 -26.00
N GLU A 33 6.73 6.93 -26.60
CA GLU A 33 8.17 6.83 -26.85
C GLU A 33 8.93 7.59 -25.77
N LEU A 34 9.88 6.91 -25.13
CA LEU A 34 10.73 7.44 -24.08
C LEU A 34 12.20 7.30 -24.43
N ALA A 35 13.05 8.06 -23.73
CA ALA A 35 14.47 7.80 -23.59
C ALA A 35 14.83 7.71 -22.11
N ALA A 36 15.79 6.85 -21.78
CA ALA A 36 16.35 6.76 -20.44
C ALA A 36 17.87 6.93 -20.47
N ARG A 37 18.40 7.72 -19.54
CA ARG A 37 19.82 7.88 -19.29
C ARG A 37 20.12 7.70 -17.81
N GLY A 38 21.27 7.16 -17.49
CA GLY A 38 21.62 6.97 -16.10
C GLY A 38 22.95 6.29 -15.87
N SER A 39 23.16 5.90 -14.63
CA SER A 39 24.27 5.09 -14.16
C SER A 39 23.82 4.23 -13.00
N PHE A 40 24.51 3.11 -12.83
CA PHE A 40 24.26 2.20 -11.72
C PHE A 40 25.59 1.65 -11.23
N LYS A 41 25.86 1.79 -9.94
CA LYS A 41 27.00 1.17 -9.28
C LYS A 41 26.51 0.34 -8.11
N ALA A 42 27.06 -0.86 -8.00
CA ALA A 42 26.83 -1.77 -6.90
C ALA A 42 28.16 -2.37 -6.47
N ASP A 43 28.65 -1.98 -5.31
CA ASP A 43 29.80 -2.61 -4.67
C ASP A 43 29.31 -3.76 -3.79
N ALA A 44 29.94 -4.93 -3.89
CA ALA A 44 29.54 -6.11 -3.12
C ALA A 44 30.07 -6.13 -1.69
N ALA A 45 31.22 -5.52 -1.44
CA ALA A 45 31.91 -5.55 -0.14
C ALA A 45 32.78 -4.29 0.08
N PRO A 46 32.38 -3.36 0.96
CA PRO A 46 31.06 -3.32 1.61
C PRO A 46 29.94 -3.14 0.59
N LEU A 47 28.72 -3.56 0.95
CA LEU A 47 27.54 -3.33 0.11
C LEU A 47 27.31 -1.82 -0.03
N ALA A 48 27.32 -1.31 -1.24
CA ALA A 48 26.91 0.06 -1.56
C ALA A 48 26.24 0.11 -2.94
N LEU A 49 25.10 0.77 -3.04
CA LEU A 49 24.35 0.97 -4.27
C LEU A 49 24.21 2.47 -4.54
N GLU A 50 24.57 2.89 -5.74
CA GLU A 50 24.32 4.23 -6.26
C GLU A 50 23.59 4.12 -7.59
N THR A 51 22.42 4.73 -7.68
CA THR A 51 21.61 4.77 -8.89
C THR A 51 21.29 6.21 -9.24
N SER A 52 21.48 6.58 -10.50
CA SER A 52 20.92 7.80 -11.08
C SER A 52 20.23 7.44 -12.38
N LEU A 53 18.96 7.79 -12.51
CA LEU A 53 18.15 7.50 -13.68
C LEU A 53 17.30 8.70 -14.04
N ASN A 54 17.38 9.11 -15.30
CA ASN A 54 16.54 10.12 -15.91
C ASN A 54 15.77 9.48 -17.06
N ILE A 55 14.46 9.64 -17.09
CA ILE A 55 13.57 9.20 -18.17
C ILE A 55 12.84 10.42 -18.71
N THR A 56 12.76 10.56 -20.02
CA THR A 56 12.06 11.66 -20.69
C THR A 56 11.21 11.14 -21.86
N ARG A 57 10.12 11.84 -22.16
CA ARG A 57 9.32 11.57 -23.35
C ARG A 57 10.00 12.06 -24.63
N ARG A 58 9.80 11.34 -25.74
CA ARG A 58 10.43 11.58 -27.06
C ARG A 58 9.45 11.79 -28.22
N ASP A 59 8.22 11.37 -28.06
CA ASP A 59 7.07 11.51 -28.97
C ASP A 59 6.38 12.89 -28.88
N GLY A 60 7.12 13.95 -28.53
CA GLY A 60 6.66 15.33 -28.60
C GLY A 60 5.72 15.82 -27.48
N ARG A 61 5.32 14.99 -26.51
CA ARG A 61 4.69 15.51 -25.26
C ARG A 61 5.70 15.59 -24.12
N GLN A 62 5.44 16.47 -23.16
CA GLN A 62 6.26 16.59 -21.96
C GLN A 62 6.09 15.37 -21.04
N GLY A 63 7.13 15.05 -20.28
CA GLY A 63 7.12 13.99 -19.27
C GLY A 63 8.54 13.68 -18.82
N LYS A 64 8.75 13.56 -17.51
CA LYS A 64 10.07 13.34 -16.92
C LYS A 64 9.97 12.49 -15.65
N VAL A 65 10.91 11.57 -15.48
CA VAL A 65 11.18 10.87 -14.22
C VAL A 65 12.65 11.03 -13.88
N ASP A 66 12.95 11.49 -12.68
CA ASP A 66 14.29 11.52 -12.10
C ASP A 66 14.31 10.63 -10.86
N VAL A 67 15.28 9.74 -10.76
CA VAL A 67 15.49 8.86 -9.62
C VAL A 67 16.95 8.91 -9.21
N ASN A 68 17.21 9.19 -7.93
CA ASN A 68 18.52 9.03 -7.32
C ASN A 68 18.35 8.20 -6.04
N ILE A 69 19.15 7.14 -5.93
CA ILE A 69 19.16 6.26 -4.75
C ILE A 69 20.61 6.07 -4.33
N HIS A 70 20.89 6.28 -3.06
CA HIS A 70 22.17 5.96 -2.45
C HIS A 70 21.94 5.11 -1.22
N PHE A 71 22.25 3.82 -1.31
CA PHE A 71 22.14 2.86 -0.22
C PHE A 71 23.53 2.34 0.15
N ALA A 72 24.05 2.77 1.30
CA ALA A 72 25.35 2.38 1.83
C ALA A 72 25.18 1.95 3.29
N PRO A 73 24.76 0.71 3.58
CA PRO A 73 24.53 0.24 4.95
C PRO A 73 25.79 0.23 5.82
N ALA A 74 26.98 0.04 5.25
CA ALA A 74 28.23 0.15 6.01
C ALA A 74 28.49 1.57 6.53
N ASP A 75 28.03 2.58 5.78
CA ASP A 75 28.06 3.99 6.17
C ASP A 75 26.77 4.42 6.90
N ASN A 76 25.87 3.46 7.17
CA ASN A 76 24.55 3.67 7.73
C ASN A 76 23.80 4.78 6.99
N LYS A 77 23.62 4.61 5.68
CA LYS A 77 23.03 5.64 4.83
C LYS A 77 22.03 5.07 3.83
N LEU A 78 20.87 5.71 3.75
CA LEU A 78 19.90 5.55 2.67
C LEU A 78 19.34 6.92 2.28
N ASP A 79 19.69 7.38 1.07
CA ASP A 79 19.04 8.52 0.43
C ASP A 79 18.16 8.03 -0.73
N LEU A 80 16.96 8.60 -0.85
CA LEU A 80 16.01 8.38 -1.93
C LEU A 80 15.51 9.74 -2.39
N ASP A 81 15.62 10.03 -3.69
CA ASP A 81 14.98 11.16 -4.34
C ASP A 81 14.34 10.67 -5.65
N LEU A 82 13.01 10.69 -5.71
CA LEU A 82 12.24 10.39 -6.89
C LEU A 82 11.36 11.59 -7.21
N LYS A 83 11.42 12.03 -8.45
CA LYS A 83 10.52 13.06 -9.01
C LYS A 83 9.96 12.54 -10.32
N ALA A 84 8.65 12.50 -10.45
CA ALA A 84 7.97 12.20 -11.71
C ALA A 84 6.99 13.32 -12.03
N SER A 85 6.94 13.74 -13.29
CA SER A 85 6.06 14.80 -13.76
C SER A 85 5.54 14.45 -15.15
N GLU A 86 4.23 14.54 -15.32
CA GLU A 86 3.57 14.39 -16.61
C GLU A 86 2.41 15.38 -16.78
N PRO A 87 2.18 15.87 -18.01
CA PRO A 87 1.05 16.74 -18.31
C PRO A 87 -0.27 15.96 -18.28
N ALA A 88 -1.38 16.68 -18.42
CA ALA A 88 -2.70 16.06 -18.59
C ALA A 88 -2.70 15.08 -19.77
N GLY A 89 -3.37 13.94 -19.61
CA GLY A 89 -3.35 12.81 -20.53
C GLY A 89 -2.04 12.02 -20.52
N GLY A 90 -1.16 12.22 -19.55
CA GLY A 90 0.12 11.52 -19.38
C GLY A 90 -0.01 10.03 -19.06
N ILE A 91 1.10 9.30 -19.11
CA ILE A 91 1.18 7.85 -18.90
C ILE A 91 0.67 7.47 -17.49
N ILE A 92 1.11 8.16 -16.45
CA ILE A 92 0.78 7.93 -15.04
C ILE A 92 -0.72 8.13 -14.81
N ALA A 93 -1.30 9.21 -15.32
CA ALA A 93 -2.73 9.48 -15.17
C ALA A 93 -3.58 8.36 -15.80
N ASN A 94 -3.18 7.89 -16.99
CA ASN A 94 -3.85 6.79 -17.69
C ASN A 94 -3.63 5.43 -17.00
N LEU A 95 -2.42 5.15 -16.53
CA LEU A 95 -2.09 3.91 -15.82
C LEU A 95 -2.89 3.77 -14.52
N LEU A 96 -3.01 4.87 -13.78
CA LEU A 96 -3.79 4.95 -12.55
C LEU A 96 -5.30 5.09 -12.81
N LYS A 97 -5.72 5.17 -14.08
CA LYS A 97 -7.11 5.37 -14.52
C LYS A 97 -7.77 6.57 -13.82
N LEU A 98 -7.03 7.67 -13.71
CA LEU A 98 -7.54 8.89 -13.09
C LEU A 98 -8.67 9.50 -13.94
N PRO A 99 -9.82 9.84 -13.32
CA PRO A 99 -10.84 10.63 -14.01
C PRO A 99 -10.25 11.91 -14.60
N ASP A 100 -10.67 12.26 -15.81
CA ASP A 100 -10.22 13.45 -16.58
C ASP A 100 -8.73 13.48 -16.95
N ALA A 101 -7.96 12.43 -16.60
CA ALA A 101 -6.54 12.30 -16.85
C ALA A 101 -5.75 13.62 -16.57
N PRO A 102 -5.78 14.15 -15.35
CA PRO A 102 -5.14 15.42 -14.99
C PRO A 102 -3.61 15.36 -15.15
N SER A 103 -2.97 16.52 -15.05
CA SER A 103 -1.51 16.56 -14.90
C SER A 103 -1.10 15.97 -13.56
N VAL A 104 0.03 15.25 -13.53
CA VAL A 104 0.50 14.51 -12.35
C VAL A 104 1.92 14.95 -11.99
N ASN A 105 2.15 15.23 -10.72
CA ASN A 105 3.50 15.28 -10.16
C ASN A 105 3.60 14.37 -8.93
N ILE A 106 4.67 13.59 -8.86
CA ILE A 106 5.00 12.72 -7.73
C ILE A 106 6.38 13.12 -7.22
N VAL A 107 6.48 13.36 -5.93
CA VAL A 107 7.78 13.58 -5.27
C VAL A 107 7.87 12.65 -4.09
N VAL A 108 8.91 11.81 -4.06
CA VAL A 108 9.25 10.97 -2.91
C VAL A 108 10.69 11.26 -2.52
N THR A 109 10.90 11.69 -1.29
CA THR A 109 12.23 11.99 -0.76
C THR A 109 12.41 11.31 0.57
N GLY A 110 13.59 10.77 0.85
CA GLY A 110 13.93 10.29 2.18
C GLY A 110 15.41 10.20 2.39
N THR A 111 15.81 10.27 3.65
CA THR A 111 17.21 10.30 4.05
C THR A 111 17.35 9.76 5.46
N GLY A 112 18.54 9.24 5.77
CA GLY A 112 18.96 8.91 7.12
C GLY A 112 19.66 7.57 7.21
N PRO A 113 19.99 7.15 8.44
CA PRO A 113 20.41 5.80 8.79
C PRO A 113 19.57 4.71 8.13
N VAL A 114 20.19 3.66 7.59
CA VAL A 114 19.45 2.45 7.15
C VAL A 114 18.68 1.84 8.32
N ALA A 115 19.24 1.93 9.53
CA ALA A 115 18.60 1.45 10.75
C ALA A 115 17.55 2.42 11.33
N ASN A 116 17.41 3.64 10.80
CA ASN A 116 16.47 4.66 11.27
C ASN A 116 16.20 5.67 10.14
N TRP A 117 15.52 5.21 9.10
CA TRP A 117 15.28 5.98 7.89
C TRP A 117 13.94 6.72 7.97
N SER A 118 13.84 7.88 7.33
CA SER A 118 12.58 8.61 7.20
C SER A 118 12.40 9.18 5.79
N GLY A 119 11.15 9.29 5.35
CA GLY A 119 10.81 9.83 4.05
C GLY A 119 9.42 10.44 3.99
N ILE A 120 9.19 11.19 2.92
CA ILE A 120 7.95 11.91 2.63
C ILE A 120 7.61 11.66 1.15
N GLY A 121 6.35 11.39 0.88
CA GLY A 121 5.78 11.28 -0.46
C GLY A 121 4.67 12.31 -0.66
N THR A 122 4.60 12.89 -1.85
CA THR A 122 3.49 13.76 -2.28
C THR A 122 3.01 13.35 -3.65
N PHE A 123 1.69 13.42 -3.83
CA PHE A 123 1.02 13.22 -5.10
C PHE A 123 0.18 14.46 -5.41
N VAL A 124 0.47 15.07 -6.56
CA VAL A 124 -0.08 16.36 -6.98
C VAL A 124 -0.85 16.15 -8.27
N LEU A 125 -2.10 16.60 -8.29
CA LEU A 125 -2.94 16.63 -9.48
C LEU A 125 -3.28 18.08 -9.82
N ASP A 126 -3.05 18.50 -11.06
CA ASP A 126 -3.34 19.88 -11.53
C ASP A 126 -2.78 20.98 -10.62
N GLY A 127 -1.58 20.74 -10.09
CA GLY A 127 -0.89 21.66 -9.19
C GLY A 127 -1.38 21.64 -7.74
N GLN A 128 -2.36 20.81 -7.40
CA GLN A 128 -2.88 20.64 -6.04
C GLN A 128 -2.37 19.34 -5.41
N ILE A 129 -1.80 19.43 -4.20
CA ILE A 129 -1.44 18.24 -3.42
C ILE A 129 -2.74 17.53 -3.02
N VAL A 130 -2.98 16.35 -3.59
CA VAL A 130 -4.15 15.52 -3.26
C VAL A 130 -3.81 14.40 -2.30
N THR A 131 -2.53 14.12 -2.09
CA THR A 131 -2.05 13.13 -1.12
C THR A 131 -0.67 13.50 -0.60
N GLN A 132 -0.49 13.37 0.71
CA GLN A 132 0.80 13.44 1.36
C GLN A 132 0.95 12.28 2.34
N LEU A 133 2.14 11.69 2.40
CA LEU A 133 2.46 10.66 3.38
C LEU A 133 3.89 10.83 3.91
N THR A 134 4.09 10.43 5.16
CA THR A 134 5.38 10.30 5.81
C THR A 134 5.59 8.84 6.21
N GLY A 135 6.81 8.35 6.06
CA GLY A 135 7.20 7.01 6.48
C GLY A 135 8.45 7.06 7.34
N ARG A 136 8.55 6.14 8.29
CA ARG A 136 9.76 5.89 9.07
C ARG A 136 9.99 4.39 9.19
N HIS A 137 11.25 3.99 9.08
CA HIS A 137 11.68 2.62 9.36
C HIS A 137 12.75 2.66 10.44
N GLN A 138 12.69 1.74 11.39
CA GLN A 138 13.70 1.56 12.42
C GLN A 138 14.01 0.07 12.59
N LEU A 139 15.29 -0.28 12.60
CA LEU A 139 15.72 -1.62 12.98
C LEU A 139 15.83 -1.68 14.51
N THR A 140 15.09 -2.61 15.11
CA THR A 140 15.04 -2.82 16.56
C THR A 140 15.38 -4.27 16.91
N ASP A 141 15.55 -4.57 18.19
CA ASP A 141 15.80 -5.94 18.66
C ASP A 141 14.63 -6.89 18.36
N LYS A 142 13.39 -6.37 18.32
CA LYS A 142 12.19 -7.13 17.95
C LYS A 142 12.10 -7.40 16.44
N GLY A 143 12.63 -6.50 15.62
CA GLY A 143 12.56 -6.56 14.16
C GLY A 143 12.45 -5.19 13.51
N ASN A 144 11.78 -5.13 12.36
CA ASN A 144 11.63 -3.89 11.59
C ASN A 144 10.40 -3.14 12.07
N TYR A 145 10.62 -2.08 12.84
CA TYR A 145 9.58 -1.15 13.21
C TYR A 145 9.32 -0.16 12.07
N VAL A 146 8.06 0.06 11.74
CA VAL A 146 7.62 0.94 10.67
C VAL A 146 6.54 1.86 11.19
N GLU A 147 6.64 3.13 10.84
CA GLU A 147 5.57 4.12 11.00
C GLU A 147 5.19 4.65 9.62
N ALA A 148 3.90 4.80 9.37
CA ALA A 148 3.39 5.45 8.18
C ALA A 148 2.17 6.30 8.54
N LYS A 149 2.16 7.54 8.09
CA LYS A 149 1.06 8.47 8.30
C LYS A 149 0.79 9.22 7.01
N GLY A 150 -0.46 9.47 6.69
CA GLY A 150 -0.78 10.26 5.52
C GLY A 150 -2.23 10.68 5.46
N ASP A 151 -2.51 11.60 4.55
CA ASP A 151 -3.86 12.04 4.23
C ASP A 151 -3.98 12.35 2.74
N GLY A 152 -5.17 12.14 2.19
CA GLY A 152 -5.44 12.39 0.79
C GLY A 152 -6.78 11.85 0.30
N ASP A 153 -7.04 12.10 -0.99
CA ASP A 153 -8.13 11.49 -1.74
C ASP A 153 -7.69 10.13 -2.29
N PHE A 154 -7.78 9.09 -1.44
CA PHE A 154 -7.38 7.74 -1.82
C PHE A 154 -8.46 7.00 -2.62
N GLN A 155 -9.73 7.45 -2.55
CA GLN A 155 -10.87 6.79 -3.20
C GLN A 155 -10.60 6.48 -4.67
N ARG A 156 -10.02 7.44 -5.40
CA ARG A 156 -9.78 7.33 -6.85
C ARG A 156 -8.76 6.25 -7.25
N PHE A 157 -7.92 5.79 -6.33
CA PHE A 157 -6.86 4.82 -6.60
C PHE A 157 -7.21 3.38 -6.19
N LEU A 158 -8.35 3.20 -5.52
CA LEU A 158 -8.74 1.91 -4.97
C LEU A 158 -9.58 1.08 -5.95
N PRO A 159 -9.53 -0.26 -5.84
CA PRO A 159 -10.51 -1.15 -6.46
C PRO A 159 -11.95 -0.73 -6.14
N ASP A 160 -12.88 -0.93 -7.09
CA ASP A 160 -14.27 -0.47 -6.97
C ASP A 160 -14.97 -0.96 -5.69
N ASN A 161 -14.65 -2.17 -5.23
CA ASN A 161 -15.21 -2.75 -4.00
C ASN A 161 -14.72 -2.08 -2.70
N LEU A 162 -13.69 -1.24 -2.76
CA LEU A 162 -13.14 -0.51 -1.61
C LEU A 162 -13.43 0.98 -1.67
N LYS A 163 -13.79 1.54 -2.83
CA LYS A 163 -13.98 3.01 -3.00
C LYS A 163 -14.92 3.61 -1.96
N SER A 164 -16.05 2.96 -1.67
CA SER A 164 -17.05 3.47 -0.72
C SER A 164 -16.51 3.64 0.70
N LEU A 165 -15.52 2.84 1.10
CA LEU A 165 -14.89 2.94 2.43
C LEU A 165 -13.96 4.16 2.55
N PHE A 166 -13.45 4.67 1.44
CA PHE A 166 -12.44 5.74 1.41
C PHE A 166 -13.00 7.04 0.83
N ALA A 167 -14.32 7.20 0.85
CA ALA A 167 -14.96 8.37 0.30
C ALA A 167 -14.49 9.66 0.97
N GLY A 168 -14.35 10.70 0.14
CA GLY A 168 -13.86 11.99 0.57
C GLY A 168 -12.38 11.98 0.97
N LYS A 169 -12.04 12.85 1.92
CA LYS A 169 -10.67 12.92 2.44
C LYS A 169 -10.45 11.78 3.43
N THR A 170 -9.41 11.01 3.22
CA THR A 170 -9.03 9.92 4.12
C THR A 170 -7.68 10.23 4.76
N SER A 171 -7.55 9.95 6.04
CA SER A 171 -6.30 9.97 6.79
C SER A 171 -6.01 8.59 7.37
N PHE A 172 -4.73 8.26 7.51
CA PHE A 172 -4.29 7.02 8.16
C PHE A 172 -3.07 7.26 9.04
N ASP A 173 -2.93 6.45 10.07
CA ASP A 173 -1.77 6.39 10.97
C ASP A 173 -1.52 4.93 11.33
N LEU A 174 -0.33 4.44 11.04
CA LEU A 174 0.12 3.07 11.26
C LEU A 174 1.46 3.10 11.98
N ALA A 175 1.59 2.29 13.02
CA ALA A 175 2.87 1.89 13.58
C ALA A 175 2.85 0.41 13.97
N GLY A 176 3.92 -0.29 13.67
CA GLY A 176 4.03 -1.71 13.98
C GLY A 176 5.41 -2.28 13.72
N THR A 177 5.64 -3.51 14.16
CA THR A 177 6.89 -4.23 14.03
C THR A 177 6.68 -5.51 13.24
N ALA A 178 7.38 -5.65 12.11
CA ALA A 178 7.60 -6.96 11.50
C ALA A 178 8.67 -7.70 12.30
N ILE A 179 8.26 -8.71 13.05
CA ILE A 179 9.07 -9.43 14.04
C ILE A 179 10.04 -10.37 13.32
N VAL A 180 11.26 -10.50 13.83
CA VAL A 180 12.31 -11.37 13.24
C VAL A 180 11.85 -12.83 13.08
N THR A 181 10.95 -13.29 13.94
CA THR A 181 10.39 -14.66 13.94
C THR A 181 9.25 -14.86 12.92
N GLY A 182 8.85 -13.81 12.19
CA GLY A 182 7.81 -13.87 11.16
C GLY A 182 6.44 -13.38 11.61
N GLY A 183 6.27 -12.98 12.87
CA GLY A 183 5.06 -12.32 13.35
C GLY A 183 5.00 -10.83 12.98
N VAL A 184 3.83 -10.22 13.20
CA VAL A 184 3.58 -8.79 13.03
C VAL A 184 2.90 -8.27 14.29
N GLU A 185 3.53 -7.30 14.94
CA GLU A 185 2.95 -6.49 16.02
C GLU A 185 2.39 -5.20 15.40
N VAL A 186 1.12 -4.90 15.64
CA VAL A 186 0.46 -3.65 15.28
C VAL A 186 0.28 -2.85 16.56
N GLU A 187 1.10 -1.83 16.75
CA GLU A 187 0.98 -0.91 17.89
C GLU A 187 -0.24 0.00 17.74
N ARG A 188 -0.42 0.50 16.51
CA ARG A 188 -1.62 1.22 16.08
C ARG A 188 -1.78 1.06 14.58
N ALA A 189 -3.01 0.90 14.14
CA ALA A 189 -3.41 1.20 12.79
C ALA A 189 -4.74 1.94 12.91
N SER A 190 -4.87 3.06 12.21
CA SER A 190 -6.13 3.79 12.12
C SER A 190 -6.32 4.31 10.71
N ILE A 191 -7.57 4.32 10.31
CA ILE A 191 -8.03 4.95 9.09
C ILE A 191 -9.29 5.75 9.41
N ASP A 192 -9.34 6.97 8.90
CA ASP A 192 -10.50 7.86 9.06
C ASP A 192 -10.81 8.51 7.72
N SER A 193 -11.98 8.21 7.18
CA SER A 193 -12.54 8.82 5.96
C SER A 193 -13.85 9.54 6.27
N ASP A 194 -14.54 10.08 5.26
CA ASP A 194 -15.90 10.59 5.47
C ASP A 194 -16.91 9.45 5.71
N ALA A 195 -16.59 8.24 5.23
CA ALA A 195 -17.47 7.09 5.28
C ALA A 195 -17.27 6.23 6.54
N VAL A 196 -16.01 6.02 6.96
CA VAL A 196 -15.68 5.07 8.03
C VAL A 196 -14.59 5.58 8.97
N HIS A 197 -14.60 5.03 10.18
CA HIS A 197 -13.49 5.01 11.10
C HIS A 197 -13.09 3.55 11.33
N GLY A 198 -11.81 3.21 11.20
CA GLY A 198 -11.32 1.87 11.44
C GLY A 198 -10.04 1.87 12.26
N THR A 199 -9.86 0.86 13.10
CA THR A 199 -8.68 0.68 13.94
C THR A 199 -8.22 -0.77 13.92
N ALA A 200 -6.92 -0.99 14.14
CA ALA A 200 -6.40 -2.29 14.47
C ALA A 200 -5.22 -2.17 15.44
N ALA A 201 -5.11 -3.13 16.36
CA ALA A 201 -4.00 -3.22 17.30
C ALA A 201 -3.86 -4.66 17.82
N GLY A 202 -2.63 -5.04 18.17
CA GLY A 202 -2.31 -6.36 18.72
C GLY A 202 -1.24 -7.08 17.93
N ILE A 203 -1.22 -8.41 17.97
CA ILE A 203 -0.15 -9.22 17.38
C ILE A 203 -0.72 -10.43 16.62
N ILE A 204 -0.16 -10.71 15.45
CA ILE A 204 -0.31 -12.01 14.77
C ILE A 204 1.08 -12.61 14.66
N ASP A 205 1.31 -13.74 15.34
CA ASP A 205 2.56 -14.49 15.25
C ASP A 205 2.26 -15.96 14.95
N PRO A 206 2.44 -16.44 13.70
CA PRO A 206 2.20 -17.83 13.33
C PRO A 206 2.99 -18.85 14.17
N ASN A 207 4.11 -18.42 14.76
CA ASN A 207 5.00 -19.24 15.57
C ASN A 207 4.81 -19.02 17.09
N GLY A 208 3.85 -18.18 17.49
CA GLY A 208 3.66 -17.73 18.86
C GLY A 208 2.20 -17.54 19.22
N ALA A 209 1.97 -16.69 20.23
CA ALA A 209 0.63 -16.26 20.58
C ALA A 209 0.19 -15.12 19.66
N SER A 210 -1.08 -15.15 19.26
CA SER A 210 -1.74 -14.06 18.55
C SER A 210 -2.84 -13.48 19.43
N ASP A 211 -3.04 -12.18 19.30
CA ASP A 211 -4.19 -11.42 19.81
C ASP A 211 -4.24 -10.11 19.02
N LEU A 212 -4.90 -10.13 17.86
CA LEU A 212 -5.09 -8.97 17.01
C LEU A 212 -6.57 -8.62 16.98
N SER A 213 -6.90 -7.36 17.27
CA SER A 213 -8.24 -6.82 17.15
C SER A 213 -8.31 -5.82 16.00
N VAL A 214 -9.41 -5.85 15.26
CA VAL A 214 -9.75 -4.93 14.18
C VAL A 214 -11.18 -4.45 14.39
N GLU A 215 -11.39 -3.16 14.26
CA GLU A 215 -12.72 -2.54 14.34
C GLU A 215 -12.93 -1.62 13.14
N LEU A 216 -14.16 -1.59 12.63
CA LEU A 216 -14.58 -0.69 11.57
C LEU A 216 -15.99 -0.21 11.89
N ALA A 217 -16.22 1.10 11.81
CA ALA A 217 -17.51 1.72 12.04
C ALA A 217 -17.81 2.74 10.93
N ALA A 218 -19.04 2.73 10.42
CA ALA A 218 -19.52 3.78 9.53
C ALA A 218 -19.71 5.08 10.32
N LYS A 219 -19.30 6.21 9.74
CA LYS A 219 -19.46 7.55 10.34
C LYS A 219 -20.78 8.23 9.95
N GLY A 220 -21.53 7.62 9.03
CA GLY A 220 -22.77 8.16 8.49
C GLY A 220 -23.66 7.06 7.91
N PRO A 221 -24.10 7.16 6.64
CA PRO A 221 -24.90 6.11 6.01
C PRO A 221 -24.19 4.74 6.06
N PRO A 222 -24.96 3.63 6.04
CA PRO A 222 -24.38 2.30 5.95
C PRO A 222 -23.50 2.16 4.71
N ILE A 223 -22.36 1.48 4.87
CA ILE A 223 -21.50 1.15 3.74
C ILE A 223 -22.16 0.01 2.95
N VAL A 224 -22.37 0.23 1.66
CA VAL A 224 -22.89 -0.82 0.77
C VAL A 224 -21.73 -1.53 0.11
N LEU A 225 -21.63 -2.84 0.35
CA LEU A 225 -20.64 -3.74 -0.22
C LEU A 225 -21.33 -4.76 -1.12
N SER A 226 -20.75 -5.03 -2.28
CA SER A 226 -21.17 -6.13 -3.15
C SER A 226 -20.16 -7.27 -3.01
N LEU A 227 -20.61 -8.39 -2.46
CA LEU A 227 -19.82 -9.59 -2.19
C LEU A 227 -20.22 -10.73 -3.13
N GLY A 228 -19.34 -11.73 -3.30
CA GLY A 228 -19.61 -12.91 -4.12
C GLY A 228 -19.36 -12.70 -5.63
N ALA A 229 -19.79 -13.66 -6.44
CA ALA A 229 -19.59 -13.63 -7.89
C ALA A 229 -20.52 -12.61 -8.56
N ALA A 230 -20.06 -11.94 -9.62
CA ALA A 230 -20.85 -10.93 -10.34
C ALA A 230 -22.18 -11.47 -10.91
N ALA A 231 -22.26 -12.77 -11.21
CA ALA A 231 -23.50 -13.40 -11.68
C ALA A 231 -24.57 -13.51 -10.58
N GLN A 232 -24.16 -13.56 -9.30
CA GLN A 232 -25.04 -13.70 -8.14
C GLN A 232 -24.45 -12.91 -6.96
N PRO A 233 -24.53 -11.57 -7.01
CA PRO A 233 -23.96 -10.74 -5.95
C PRO A 233 -24.81 -10.83 -4.68
N VAL A 234 -24.14 -10.76 -3.54
CA VAL A 234 -24.75 -10.51 -2.22
C VAL A 234 -24.46 -9.07 -1.87
N THR A 235 -25.49 -8.24 -1.76
CA THR A 235 -25.35 -6.84 -1.34
C THR A 235 -25.55 -6.74 0.17
N VAL A 236 -24.58 -6.15 0.86
CA VAL A 236 -24.60 -5.98 2.31
C VAL A 236 -24.50 -4.49 2.63
N ALA A 237 -25.42 -3.98 3.43
CA ALA A 237 -25.36 -2.64 4.01
C ALA A 237 -24.90 -2.77 5.47
N ILE A 238 -23.71 -2.29 5.79
CA ILE A 238 -23.04 -2.48 7.08
C ILE A 238 -22.79 -1.15 7.80
N THR A 239 -23.02 -1.11 9.11
CA THR A 239 -22.72 0.06 9.96
C THR A 239 -21.50 -0.17 10.85
N GLY A 240 -21.11 -1.43 11.09
CA GLY A 240 -19.87 -1.74 11.78
C GLY A 240 -19.47 -3.19 11.65
N ALA A 241 -18.18 -3.46 11.80
CA ALA A 241 -17.59 -4.78 11.83
C ALA A 241 -16.50 -4.84 12.90
N THR A 242 -16.35 -5.98 13.54
CA THR A 242 -15.25 -6.30 14.43
C THR A 242 -14.64 -7.64 14.00
N ALA A 243 -13.34 -7.78 14.20
CA ALA A 243 -12.67 -9.06 14.06
C ALA A 243 -11.60 -9.19 15.14
N ARG A 244 -11.49 -10.37 15.76
CA ARG A 244 -10.42 -10.69 16.68
C ARG A 244 -9.84 -12.06 16.35
N ALA A 245 -8.52 -12.12 16.26
CA ALA A 245 -7.78 -13.36 16.11
C ALA A 245 -6.90 -13.57 17.33
N PHE A 246 -7.17 -14.59 18.15
CA PHE A 246 -6.46 -14.80 19.41
C PHE A 246 -6.15 -16.27 19.72
N GLY A 247 -5.14 -16.51 20.56
CA GLY A 247 -4.69 -17.86 20.92
C GLY A 247 -3.42 -18.28 20.18
N GLY A 248 -3.30 -19.56 19.82
CA GLY A 248 -2.12 -20.08 19.12
C GLY A 248 -2.07 -19.62 17.67
N GLY A 249 -1.02 -18.92 17.25
CA GLY A 249 -1.05 -18.20 15.98
C GLY A 249 -1.04 -19.05 14.70
N LYS A 250 -0.73 -20.35 14.78
CA LYS A 250 -0.94 -21.26 13.64
C LYS A 250 -2.42 -21.46 13.31
N ALA A 251 -3.24 -21.61 14.35
CA ALA A 251 -4.66 -21.86 14.25
C ALA A 251 -5.39 -21.07 15.36
N PRO A 252 -5.43 -19.73 15.26
CA PRO A 252 -6.07 -18.91 16.28
C PRO A 252 -7.58 -19.14 16.27
N ILE A 253 -8.18 -18.81 17.40
CA ILE A 253 -9.61 -18.55 17.47
C ILE A 253 -9.88 -17.26 16.70
N ILE A 254 -10.89 -17.28 15.84
CA ILE A 254 -11.34 -16.12 15.08
C ILE A 254 -12.79 -15.81 15.48
N ASP A 255 -13.00 -14.59 15.98
CA ASP A 255 -14.33 -14.03 16.20
C ASP A 255 -14.53 -12.87 15.22
N ILE A 256 -15.63 -12.87 14.48
CA ILE A 256 -16.03 -11.77 13.59
C ILE A 256 -17.46 -11.37 13.95
N GLY A 257 -17.67 -10.08 14.19
CA GLY A 257 -18.99 -9.49 14.37
C GLY A 257 -19.30 -8.48 13.29
N ALA A 258 -20.57 -8.37 12.88
CA ALA A 258 -21.02 -7.32 11.96
C ALA A 258 -22.43 -6.84 12.29
N SER A 259 -22.63 -5.52 12.27
CA SER A 259 -23.93 -4.86 12.38
C SER A 259 -24.43 -4.50 10.98
N LEU A 260 -25.48 -5.19 10.53
CA LEU A 260 -25.98 -5.12 9.16
C LEU A 260 -27.36 -4.47 9.14
N VAL A 261 -27.50 -3.39 8.37
CA VAL A 261 -28.80 -2.77 8.10
C VAL A 261 -29.61 -3.63 7.14
N SER A 262 -28.95 -4.23 6.14
CA SER A 262 -29.63 -5.15 5.24
C SER A 262 -28.68 -6.09 4.50
N VAL A 263 -29.17 -7.28 4.19
CA VAL A 263 -28.55 -8.22 3.27
C VAL A 263 -29.54 -8.53 2.15
N VAL A 264 -29.11 -8.39 0.90
CA VAL A 264 -29.90 -8.70 -0.29
C VAL A 264 -29.17 -9.78 -1.10
N ALA A 265 -29.81 -10.92 -1.29
CA ALA A 265 -29.30 -12.04 -2.06
C ALA A 265 -30.44 -12.76 -2.80
N GLY A 266 -30.26 -13.05 -4.09
CA GLY A 266 -31.24 -13.83 -4.87
C GLY A 266 -32.66 -13.25 -4.87
N GLY A 267 -32.81 -11.92 -4.83
CA GLY A 267 -34.11 -11.24 -4.75
C GLY A 267 -34.77 -11.23 -3.37
N THR A 268 -34.13 -11.83 -2.36
CA THR A 268 -34.57 -11.80 -0.96
C THR A 268 -33.82 -10.70 -0.22
N ARG A 269 -34.54 -9.92 0.59
CA ARG A 269 -33.97 -8.90 1.49
C ARG A 269 -34.27 -9.28 2.93
N VAL A 270 -33.25 -9.20 3.77
CA VAL A 270 -33.35 -9.30 5.22
C VAL A 270 -32.78 -8.03 5.81
N ASP A 271 -33.44 -7.46 6.81
CA ASP A 271 -33.07 -6.20 7.44
C ASP A 271 -32.72 -6.41 8.93
N ASP A 272 -31.99 -5.46 9.52
CA ASP A 272 -31.66 -5.38 10.95
C ASP A 272 -31.02 -6.66 11.52
N LEU A 273 -29.88 -7.08 10.95
CA LEU A 273 -29.16 -8.28 11.37
C LEU A 273 -27.92 -7.96 12.19
N VAL A 274 -27.64 -8.83 13.14
CA VAL A 274 -26.29 -9.02 13.70
C VAL A 274 -25.77 -10.34 13.14
N ALA A 275 -24.59 -10.29 12.53
CA ALA A 275 -23.88 -11.48 12.08
C ALA A 275 -22.70 -11.73 13.00
N GLU A 276 -22.57 -12.97 13.45
CA GLU A 276 -21.44 -13.46 14.23
C GLU A 276 -20.88 -14.68 13.52
N ILE A 277 -19.56 -14.74 13.40
CA ILE A 277 -18.84 -15.88 12.86
C ILE A 277 -17.76 -16.23 13.87
N HIS A 278 -17.73 -17.49 14.29
CA HIS A 278 -16.76 -18.02 15.22
C HIS A 278 -16.01 -19.20 14.61
N SER A 279 -14.72 -19.29 14.90
CA SER A 279 -13.88 -20.44 14.57
C SER A 279 -12.94 -20.74 15.73
N ASP A 280 -13.02 -21.96 16.29
CA ASP A 280 -12.15 -22.43 17.38
C ASP A 280 -10.68 -22.67 16.97
N GLY A 281 -10.37 -22.66 15.68
CA GLY A 281 -9.01 -22.93 15.20
C GLY A 281 -8.88 -22.81 13.69
N PHE A 282 -8.83 -21.56 13.20
CA PHE A 282 -8.70 -21.29 11.77
C PHE A 282 -7.22 -21.37 11.35
N ASP A 283 -6.86 -22.39 10.57
CA ASP A 283 -5.51 -22.47 10.00
C ASP A 283 -5.31 -21.33 8.99
N ILE A 284 -4.47 -20.36 9.34
CA ILE A 284 -4.20 -19.18 8.52
C ILE A 284 -3.52 -19.55 7.21
N GLN A 285 -2.65 -20.57 7.22
CA GLN A 285 -1.87 -20.97 6.05
C GLN A 285 -2.75 -21.66 5.02
N ASP A 286 -3.53 -22.64 5.47
CA ASP A 286 -4.40 -23.44 4.62
C ASP A 286 -5.77 -22.77 4.37
N ARG A 287 -6.05 -21.65 5.07
CA ARG A 287 -7.33 -20.91 5.02
C ARG A 287 -8.52 -21.81 5.27
N SER A 288 -8.39 -22.69 6.27
CA SER A 288 -9.36 -23.72 6.58
C SER A 288 -9.53 -23.88 8.09
N GLY A 289 -10.72 -24.27 8.54
CA GLY A 289 -11.02 -24.44 9.95
C GLY A 289 -12.51 -24.65 10.19
N PRO A 290 -12.91 -25.04 11.41
CA PRO A 290 -14.32 -25.06 11.79
C PRO A 290 -14.87 -23.64 11.78
N VAL A 291 -16.07 -23.44 11.25
CA VAL A 291 -16.75 -22.13 11.23
C VAL A 291 -18.20 -22.34 11.65
N THR A 292 -18.67 -21.55 12.61
CA THR A 292 -20.05 -21.54 13.11
C THR A 292 -20.63 -20.14 13.12
#